data_AF-W5PIJ4-F1
#
_entry.id   AF-W5PIJ4-F1
#
_cell.length_a   1.000
_cell.length_b   1.000
_cell.length_c   1.000
_cell.angle_alpha   90.00
_cell.angle_beta   90.00
_cell.angle_gamma   90.00
#
_symmetry.space_group_name_H-M   'P 1'
#
loop_
_entity.id
_entity.type
_entity.pdbx_description
1 polymer ?
#
loop_
_entity_poly.entity_id
_entity_poly.type
_entity_poly.pdbx_seq_one_letter_code
_entity_poly.pdbx_strand_id
1 'polypeptide(L)'
;YSTVGGSSSWRNPGRGSWFVKAFCSFLIDLRKSLEILQILTRVNDRVPRCFESQSDDPRFHEQKQIPSVVSMLTKELYEVRK
;
A
#
# COMPACT_ATOMS: atom_id res chain seq x y z
N TYR A 1 1.81 5.09 5.85
CA TYR A 1 3.21 4.72 5.57
C TYR A 1 3.26 3.46 4.73
N SER A 2 4.26 3.34 3.85
CA SER A 2 4.38 2.18 2.94
C SER A 2 4.76 0.88 3.65
N THR A 3 5.35 0.96 4.84
CA THR A 3 5.76 -0.18 5.68
C THR A 3 5.64 0.18 7.16
N VAL A 4 5.75 -0.81 8.05
CA VAL A 4 5.85 -0.63 9.51
C VAL A 4 7.23 -0.09 9.91
N GLY A 5 7.33 0.56 11.07
CA GLY A 5 8.59 1.10 11.57
C GLY A 5 9.68 0.02 11.70
N GLY A 6 10.90 0.35 11.26
CA GLY A 6 12.04 -0.57 11.31
C GLY A 6 12.11 -1.61 10.18
N SER A 7 11.15 -1.62 9.25
CA SER A 7 11.14 -2.52 8.09
C SER A 7 11.52 -1.83 6.79
N SER A 8 12.06 -2.59 5.83
CA SER A 8 12.32 -2.11 4.48
C SER A 8 11.02 -1.78 3.73
N SER A 9 11.09 -0.79 2.83
CA SER A 9 10.03 -0.51 1.86
C SER A 9 10.51 -0.83 0.44
N TRP A 10 9.83 -1.77 -0.19
CA TRP A 10 10.25 -2.36 -1.46
C TRP A 10 9.76 -1.58 -2.68
N ARG A 11 10.62 -1.56 -3.70
CA ARG A 11 10.38 -0.91 -4.98
C ARG A 11 10.92 -1.75 -6.12
N ASN A 12 10.14 -1.89 -7.18
CA ASN A 12 10.60 -2.44 -8.43
C ASN A 12 11.14 -1.31 -9.34
N PRO A 13 12.36 -1.43 -9.90
CA PRO A 13 12.96 -0.41 -10.76
C PRO A 13 12.08 0.07 -11.92
N GLY A 14 11.35 -0.85 -12.58
CA GLY A 14 10.51 -0.53 -13.74
C GLY A 14 9.02 -0.34 -13.43
N ARG A 15 8.54 -0.79 -12.26
CA ARG A 15 7.10 -0.79 -11.92
C ARG A 15 6.71 0.11 -10.75
N GLY A 16 7.67 0.79 -10.12
CA GLY A 16 7.45 1.65 -8.96
C GLY A 16 7.38 0.87 -7.64
N SER A 17 6.99 1.56 -6.56
CA SER A 17 6.88 0.94 -5.23
C SER A 17 5.61 0.11 -5.09
N TRP A 18 5.68 -0.99 -4.34
CA TRP A 18 4.52 -1.88 -4.17
C TRP A 18 3.33 -1.14 -3.55
N PHE A 19 3.61 -0.32 -2.54
CA PHE A 19 2.59 0.49 -1.86
C PHE A 19 1.93 1.50 -2.81
N VAL A 20 2.71 2.33 -3.52
CA VAL A 20 2.13 3.37 -4.40
C VAL A 20 1.35 2.73 -5.54
N LYS A 21 1.86 1.63 -6.10
CA LYS A 21 1.15 0.89 -7.16
C LYS A 21 -0.20 0.38 -6.68
N ALA A 22 -0.26 -0.27 -5.52
CA ALA A 22 -1.50 -0.78 -4.95
C ALA A 22 -2.46 0.36 -4.57
N PHE A 23 -1.93 1.42 -3.93
CA PHE A 23 -2.71 2.58 -3.52
C PHE A 23 -3.33 3.31 -4.70
N CYS A 24 -2.56 3.66 -5.73
CA CYS A 24 -3.09 4.33 -6.91
C CYS A 24 -4.14 3.50 -7.64
N SER A 25 -3.96 2.17 -7.74
CA SER A 25 -4.96 1.29 -8.35
C SER A 25 -6.29 1.38 -7.60
N PHE A 26 -6.28 1.14 -6.28
CA PHE A 26 -7.52 1.19 -5.50
C PHE A 26 -8.10 2.60 -5.39
N LEU A 27 -7.27 3.63 -5.32
CA LEU A 27 -7.76 5.01 -5.26
C LEU A 27 -8.50 5.37 -6.56
N ILE A 28 -7.96 5.03 -7.73
CA ILE A 28 -8.63 5.29 -9.01
C ILE A 28 -9.97 4.54 -9.09
N ASP A 29 -9.98 3.28 -8.67
CA ASP A 29 -11.13 2.39 -8.83
C ASP A 29 -12.23 2.62 -7.79
N LEU A 30 -11.86 2.99 -6.55
CA LEU A 30 -12.76 2.93 -5.39
C LEU A 30 -13.04 4.29 -4.73
N ARG A 31 -12.33 5.37 -5.10
CA ARG A 31 -12.50 6.70 -4.48
C ARG A 31 -13.93 7.24 -4.49
N LYS A 32 -14.76 6.81 -5.44
CA LYS A 32 -16.16 7.25 -5.56
C LYS A 32 -17.11 6.50 -4.63
N SER A 33 -16.71 5.35 -4.10
CA SER A 33 -17.57 4.43 -3.37
C SER A 33 -17.13 4.15 -1.93
N LEU A 34 -15.87 4.44 -1.59
CA LEU A 34 -15.30 4.14 -0.28
C LEU A 34 -14.59 5.33 0.30
N GLU A 35 -14.54 5.38 1.63
CA GLU A 35 -13.70 6.34 2.34
C GLU A 35 -12.24 5.90 2.35
N ILE A 36 -11.34 6.84 2.64
CA ILE A 36 -9.89 6.67 2.49
C ILE A 36 -9.30 5.51 3.33
N LEU A 37 -9.77 5.27 4.55
CA LEU A 37 -9.26 4.22 5.44
C LEU A 37 -9.68 2.83 4.96
N GLN A 38 -10.88 2.68 4.39
CA GLN A 38 -11.33 1.47 3.69
C GLN A 38 -10.44 1.18 2.48
N ILE A 39 -10.11 2.20 1.69
CA ILE A 39 -9.17 2.07 0.56
C ILE A 39 -7.79 1.62 1.07
N LEU A 40 -7.25 2.30 2.09
CA LEU A 40 -5.96 1.95 2.68
C LEU A 40 -5.97 0.55 3.34
N THR A 41 -7.09 0.11 3.89
CA THR A 41 -7.24 -1.25 4.42
C THR A 41 -7.13 -2.29 3.30
N ARG A 42 -7.70 -2.03 2.13
CA ARG A 42 -7.54 -2.92 0.95
C ARG A 42 -6.12 -2.89 0.40
N VAL A 43 -5.43 -1.74 0.47
CA VAL A 43 -4.00 -1.67 0.16
C VAL A 43 -3.19 -2.54 1.13
N ASN A 44 -3.50 -2.48 2.43
CA ASN A 44 -2.84 -3.30 3.45
C ASN A 44 -3.05 -4.81 3.22
N ASP A 45 -4.21 -5.22 2.70
CA ASP A 45 -4.44 -6.62 2.31
C ASP A 45 -3.70 -7.00 1.02
N ARG A 46 -3.69 -6.12 0.02
CA ARG A 46 -3.10 -6.39 -1.31
C ARG A 46 -1.59 -6.51 -1.31
N VAL A 47 -0.89 -5.62 -0.59
CA VAL A 47 0.58 -5.55 -0.61
C VAL A 47 1.25 -6.87 -0.18
N PRO A 48 0.93 -7.47 0.98
CA PRO A 48 1.55 -8.74 1.39
C PRO A 48 1.09 -9.94 0.55
N ARG A 49 -0.13 -9.95 0.03
CA ARG A 49 -0.64 -11.08 -0.76
C ARG A 49 -0.10 -11.17 -2.17
N CYS A 50 0.19 -10.03 -2.80
CA CYS A 50 0.47 -9.97 -4.23
C CYS A 50 1.89 -9.51 -4.57
N PHE A 51 2.69 -9.16 -3.57
CA PHE A 51 4.06 -8.75 -3.77
C PHE A 51 5.01 -9.53 -2.87
N GLU A 52 6.20 -9.78 -3.40
CA GLU A 52 7.29 -10.50 -2.76
C GLU A 52 8.58 -10.07 -3.45
N SER A 53 9.66 -9.96 -2.68
CA SER A 53 10.94 -9.54 -3.26
C SER A 53 11.60 -10.68 -4.00
N GLN A 54 12.24 -10.35 -5.10
CA GLN A 54 13.07 -11.28 -5.87
C GLN A 54 14.43 -10.62 -6.01
N SER A 55 15.45 -11.29 -5.44
CA SER A 55 16.83 -10.82 -5.38
C SER A 55 17.76 -12.01 -5.51
N ASP A 56 18.92 -11.81 -6.14
CA ASP A 56 19.99 -12.82 -6.19
C ASP A 56 20.68 -12.97 -4.82
N ASP A 57 20.64 -11.92 -4.00
CA ASP A 57 21.08 -11.98 -2.60
C ASP A 57 19.98 -12.65 -1.75
N PRO A 58 20.26 -13.82 -1.12
CA PRO A 58 19.29 -14.56 -0.32
C PRO A 58 18.71 -13.76 0.85
N ARG A 59 19.45 -12.77 1.38
CA ARG A 59 18.98 -11.92 2.49
C ARG A 59 17.80 -11.04 2.10
N PHE A 60 17.63 -10.80 0.80
CA PHE A 60 16.63 -9.92 0.23
C PHE A 60 15.65 -10.69 -0.68
N HIS A 61 15.75 -12.01 -0.77
CA HIS A 61 14.85 -12.86 -1.53
C HIS A 61 13.62 -13.25 -0.70
N GLU A 62 12.46 -13.43 -1.33
CA GLU A 62 11.21 -13.89 -0.69
C GLU A 62 10.70 -13.03 0.48
N GLN A 63 11.13 -11.77 0.59
CA GLN A 63 10.71 -10.87 1.65
C GLN A 63 9.34 -10.25 1.34
N LYS A 64 8.56 -10.02 2.41
CA LYS A 64 7.21 -9.45 2.35
C LYS A 64 7.19 -8.01 2.87
N GLN A 65 6.06 -7.34 2.65
CA GLN A 65 5.80 -5.99 3.15
C GLN A 65 4.36 -5.86 3.65
N ILE A 66 4.16 -5.17 4.77
CA ILE A 66 2.85 -4.73 5.26
C ILE A 66 2.88 -3.21 5.46
N PRO A 67 2.01 -2.43 4.79
CA PRO A 67 1.92 -1.00 5.03
C PRO A 67 1.27 -0.69 6.39
N SER A 68 1.52 0.52 6.90
CA SER A 68 1.02 0.95 8.20
C SER A 68 0.22 2.23 8.07
N VAL A 69 -1.01 2.22 8.58
CA VAL A 69 -1.92 3.36 8.57
C VAL A 69 -1.95 3.95 9.98
N VAL A 70 -1.66 5.25 10.09
CA VAL A 70 -1.80 6.03 11.32
C VAL A 70 -2.80 7.14 10.99
N SER A 71 -3.92 7.15 11.69
CA SER A 71 -4.99 8.13 11.47
C SER A 71 -5.30 8.85 12.76
N MET A 72 -5.33 10.18 12.67
CA MET A 72 -5.90 11.07 13.69
C MET A 72 -7.13 11.81 13.12
N LEU A 73 -7.73 11.26 12.05
CA LEU A 73 -8.94 11.81 11.46
C LEU A 73 -10.09 11.68 12.46
N THR A 74 -10.90 12.72 12.59
CA THR A 74 -12.08 12.76 13.46
C THR A 74 -13.40 12.61 12.70
N LYS A 75 -13.30 12.41 11.37
CA LYS A 75 -14.42 12.21 10.45
C LYS A 75 -13.99 11.28 9.32
N GLU A 76 -14.97 10.64 8.69
CA GLU A 76 -14.76 9.90 7.45
C GLU A 76 -14.34 10.86 6.32
N LEU A 77 -13.43 10.41 5.46
CA LEU A 77 -12.92 11.19 4.33
C LEU A 77 -13.27 10.49 3.03
N TYR A 78 -14.21 11.07 2.29
CA TYR A 78 -14.59 10.67 0.94
C TYR A 78 -14.06 11.69 -0.06
N GLU A 79 -13.57 11.21 -1.21
CA GLU A 79 -13.24 12.10 -2.34
C GLU A 79 -14.53 12.40 -3.11
N VAL A 80 -15.28 13.39 -2.64
CA VAL A 80 -16.46 13.90 -3.34
C VAL A 80 -16.01 15.00 -4.29
N ARG A 81 -16.20 14.82 -5.60
CA ARG A 81 -15.99 15.91 -6.56
C ARG A 81 -17.02 17.02 -6.27
N LYS A 82 -16.55 18.27 -6.25
CA LYS A 82 -17.41 19.46 -6.38
C LYS A 82 -17.86 19.62 -7.83
#